data_AF-A0A7I4CSE3-F1
#
_entry.id   AF-A0A7I4CSE3-F1
#
_cell.length_a   1.000
_cell.length_b   1.000
_cell.length_c   1.000
_cell.angle_alpha   90.00
_cell.angle_beta   90.00
_cell.angle_gamma   90.00
#
_symmetry.space_group_name_H-M   'P 1'
#
loop_
_entity.id
_entity.type
_entity.pdbx_description
1 polymer ?
#
loop_
_entity_poly.entity_id
_entity_poly.type
_entity_poly.pdbx_seq_one_letter_code
_entity_poly.pdbx_strand_id
1 'polypeptide(L)'
;MPYFETLIRFMISRSIHCMVLVKDNCCRAFRALLGPKDSNRARREAPQTIRALYGTDGRMNAVHGSDTVKEAEWEIKFFFPTVILEPYPSSQDAASYFKEHVQPLLLKGLTALAKAKPASEPNAAVRWLAHWLHDHNPRLPLVCICVEKQFEALKEMPIKKFPFY
;
A
#
# COMPACT_ATOMS: atom_id res chain seq x y z
N MET A 1 9.87 -9.98 23.81
CA MET A 1 9.89 -9.57 22.39
C MET A 1 10.52 -10.55 21.37
N PRO A 2 10.90 -11.82 21.67
CA PRO A 2 11.63 -12.66 20.68
C PRO A 2 10.77 -13.16 19.49
N TYR A 3 9.44 -13.17 19.61
CA TYR A 3 8.55 -13.66 18.55
C TYR A 3 8.54 -12.74 17.32
N PHE A 4 8.40 -11.43 17.51
CA PHE A 4 8.25 -10.46 16.42
C PHE A 4 9.49 -10.42 15.52
N GLU A 5 10.68 -10.32 16.11
CA GLU A 5 11.93 -10.28 15.35
C GLU A 5 12.14 -11.55 14.51
N THR A 6 11.87 -12.71 15.11
CA THR A 6 11.99 -14.01 14.41
C THR A 6 11.00 -14.10 13.25
N LEU A 7 9.76 -13.63 13.45
CA LEU A 7 8.73 -13.61 12.42
C LEU A 7 9.15 -12.71 11.24
N ILE A 8 9.64 -11.50 11.51
CA ILE A 8 10.11 -10.59 10.45
C ILE A 8 11.25 -11.22 9.67
N ARG A 9 12.28 -11.76 10.35
CA ARG A 9 13.41 -12.45 9.69
C ARG A 9 12.94 -13.58 8.79
N PHE A 10 11.93 -14.35 9.21
CA PHE A 10 11.35 -15.40 8.38
C PHE A 10 10.61 -14.83 7.15
N MET A 11 9.74 -13.84 7.33
CA MET A 11 8.93 -13.26 6.26
C MET A 11 9.77 -12.59 5.16
N ILE A 12 10.95 -12.05 5.52
CA ILE A 12 11.88 -11.42 4.55
C ILE A 12 12.94 -12.40 4.00
N SER A 13 12.98 -13.63 4.49
CA SER A 13 14.02 -14.59 4.09
C SER A 13 13.86 -15.07 2.65
N ARG A 14 12.64 -15.03 2.10
CA ARG A 14 12.29 -15.53 0.77
C ARG A 14 11.11 -14.76 0.19
N SER A 15 10.94 -14.85 -1.13
CA SER A 15 9.77 -14.30 -1.82
C SER A 15 8.48 -14.97 -1.33
N ILE A 16 7.42 -14.18 -1.23
CA ILE A 16 6.07 -14.62 -0.88
C ILE A 16 5.12 -14.39 -2.07
N HIS A 17 4.01 -15.12 -2.08
CA HIS A 17 2.90 -14.86 -3.01
C HIS A 17 1.76 -14.20 -2.25
N CYS A 18 1.38 -12.99 -2.68
CA CYS A 18 0.21 -12.30 -2.17
C CYS A 18 -0.98 -12.55 -3.09
N MET A 19 -2.13 -12.93 -2.54
CA MET A 19 -3.32 -13.27 -3.30
C MET A 19 -4.56 -12.65 -2.66
N VAL A 20 -5.53 -12.26 -3.49
CA VAL A 20 -6.87 -11.85 -3.06
C VAL A 20 -7.85 -12.94 -3.45
N LEU A 21 -8.56 -13.50 -2.47
CA LEU A 21 -9.51 -14.60 -2.68
C LEU A 21 -10.95 -14.10 -2.50
N VAL A 22 -11.84 -14.56 -3.38
CA VAL A 22 -13.26 -14.18 -3.37
C VAL A 22 -14.11 -15.42 -3.13
N LYS A 23 -14.98 -15.35 -2.12
CA LYS A 23 -15.96 -16.38 -1.78
C LYS A 23 -16.99 -15.81 -0.80
N ASP A 24 -18.19 -16.35 -0.78
CA ASP A 24 -19.14 -16.11 0.32
C ASP A 24 -18.55 -16.54 1.66
N ASN A 25 -18.58 -15.64 2.65
CA ASN A 25 -17.92 -15.83 3.94
C ASN A 25 -16.42 -16.18 3.80
N CYS A 26 -15.71 -15.56 2.82
CA CYS A 26 -14.34 -15.90 2.44
C CYS A 26 -13.39 -16.07 3.63
N CYS A 27 -13.35 -15.11 4.56
CA CYS A 27 -12.46 -15.18 5.73
C CYS A 27 -12.69 -16.47 6.53
N ARG A 28 -13.95 -16.82 6.82
CA ARG A 28 -14.28 -18.04 7.56
C ARG A 28 -13.95 -19.30 6.77
N ALA A 29 -14.33 -19.35 5.50
CA ALA A 29 -14.08 -20.50 4.63
C ALA A 29 -12.58 -20.75 4.42
N PHE A 30 -11.81 -19.69 4.20
CA PHE A 30 -10.37 -19.79 4.02
C PHE A 30 -9.68 -20.21 5.33
N ARG A 31 -10.09 -19.66 6.48
CA ARG A 31 -9.55 -20.10 7.79
C ARG A 31 -9.80 -21.58 8.09
N ALA A 32 -10.97 -22.10 7.72
CA ALA A 32 -11.25 -23.53 7.84
C ALA A 32 -10.30 -24.36 6.96
N LEU A 33 -9.98 -23.89 5.75
CA LEU A 33 -8.99 -24.50 4.87
C LEU A 33 -7.56 -24.41 5.43
N LEU A 34 -7.20 -23.30 6.10
CA LEU A 34 -5.88 -23.12 6.72
C LEU A 34 -5.65 -24.08 7.88
N GLY A 35 -6.66 -24.28 8.73
CA GLY A 35 -6.54 -25.02 9.98
C GLY A 35 -5.88 -24.24 11.14
N PRO A 36 -5.64 -24.89 12.29
CA PRO A 36 -5.03 -24.28 13.47
C PRO A 36 -3.70 -23.55 13.16
N LYS A 37 -3.43 -22.40 13.81
CA LYS A 37 -2.21 -21.59 13.57
C LYS A 37 -0.90 -22.37 13.85
N ASP A 38 -0.94 -23.30 14.80
CA ASP A 38 0.17 -24.21 15.08
C ASP A 38 0.09 -25.47 14.20
N SER A 39 1.12 -25.69 13.38
CA SER A 39 1.17 -26.79 12.41
C SER A 39 1.19 -28.18 13.08
N ASN A 40 1.78 -28.32 14.26
CA ASN A 40 1.76 -29.58 15.00
C ASN A 40 0.35 -29.89 15.52
N ARG A 41 -0.35 -28.88 16.00
CA ARG A 41 -1.76 -28.98 16.39
C ARG A 41 -2.64 -29.28 15.17
N ALA A 42 -2.41 -28.60 14.05
CA ALA A 42 -3.13 -28.85 12.80
C ALA A 42 -2.98 -30.30 12.32
N ARG A 43 -1.78 -30.90 12.39
CA ARG A 43 -1.56 -32.32 12.06
C ARG A 43 -2.39 -33.29 12.92
N ARG A 44 -2.66 -32.95 14.18
CA ARG A 44 -3.45 -33.79 15.09
C ARG A 44 -4.95 -33.61 14.91
N GLU A 45 -5.41 -32.36 14.80
CA GLU A 45 -6.84 -32.03 14.82
C GLU A 45 -7.46 -31.98 13.43
N ALA A 46 -6.70 -31.61 12.40
CA ALA A 46 -7.18 -31.37 11.04
C ALA A 46 -6.10 -31.67 9.98
N PRO A 47 -5.70 -32.95 9.80
CA PRO A 47 -4.51 -33.35 9.04
C PRO A 47 -4.51 -33.00 7.55
N GLN A 48 -5.69 -32.69 6.99
CA GLN A 48 -5.86 -32.33 5.57
C GLN A 48 -5.84 -30.81 5.31
N THR A 49 -5.56 -30.00 6.34
CA THR A 49 -5.49 -28.54 6.20
C THR A 49 -4.14 -28.08 5.66
N ILE A 50 -4.08 -26.87 5.07
CA ILE A 50 -2.84 -26.34 4.47
C ILE A 50 -1.71 -26.28 5.51
N ARG A 51 -1.99 -25.84 6.74
CA ARG A 51 -0.98 -25.76 7.81
C ARG A 51 -0.52 -27.13 8.29
N ALA A 52 -1.36 -28.16 8.23
CA ALA A 52 -0.95 -29.52 8.58
C ALA A 52 0.01 -30.11 7.52
N LEU A 53 -0.30 -29.88 6.25
CA LEU A 53 0.42 -30.46 5.10
C LEU A 53 1.75 -29.74 4.81
N TYR A 54 1.78 -28.41 4.89
CA TYR A 54 2.91 -27.59 4.46
C TYR A 54 3.57 -26.79 5.59
N GLY A 55 2.90 -26.68 6.73
CA GLY A 55 3.41 -25.98 7.89
C GLY A 55 4.41 -26.80 8.69
N THR A 56 5.40 -26.11 9.23
CA THR A 56 6.55 -26.70 9.92
C THR A 56 6.35 -26.61 11.45
N ASP A 57 6.12 -25.40 11.96
CA ASP A 57 5.84 -25.11 13.37
C ASP A 57 4.76 -24.01 13.49
N GLY A 58 4.64 -23.38 14.67
CA GLY A 58 3.68 -22.29 14.90
C GLY A 58 4.05 -20.94 14.28
N ARG A 59 5.28 -20.75 13.81
CA ARG A 59 5.77 -19.53 13.14
C ARG A 59 5.82 -19.70 11.63
N MET A 60 6.36 -20.83 11.19
CA MET A 60 6.49 -21.24 9.79
C MET A 60 5.31 -22.11 9.39
N ASN A 61 4.10 -21.54 9.43
CA ASN A 61 2.86 -22.26 9.16
C ASN A 61 2.41 -22.15 7.68
N ALA A 62 3.33 -21.84 6.77
CA ALA A 62 3.17 -21.78 5.32
C ALA A 62 2.20 -20.71 4.76
N VAL A 63 1.17 -20.29 5.49
CA VAL A 63 0.09 -19.46 4.96
C VAL A 63 -0.49 -18.48 5.99
N HIS A 64 -0.56 -17.21 5.58
CA HIS A 64 -1.30 -16.15 6.25
C HIS A 64 -2.68 -15.98 5.61
N GLY A 65 -3.66 -15.59 6.41
CA GLY A 65 -4.99 -15.21 5.94
C GLY A 65 -5.67 -14.37 7.00
N SER A 66 -6.34 -13.30 6.56
CA SER A 66 -6.96 -12.30 7.43
C SER A 66 -7.98 -12.94 8.39
N ASP A 67 -8.04 -12.45 9.63
CA ASP A 67 -8.95 -12.99 10.65
C ASP A 67 -10.38 -12.42 10.46
N THR A 68 -10.50 -11.19 9.95
CA THR A 68 -11.77 -10.45 9.74
C THR A 68 -11.84 -9.74 8.38
N VAL A 69 -13.05 -9.32 7.97
CA VAL A 69 -13.27 -8.53 6.74
C VAL A 69 -12.53 -7.19 6.83
N LYS A 70 -12.57 -6.52 7.98
CA LYS A 70 -11.86 -5.25 8.18
C LYS A 70 -10.35 -5.40 8.01
N GLU A 71 -9.76 -6.45 8.57
CA GLU A 71 -8.32 -6.73 8.37
C GLU A 71 -8.02 -7.07 6.91
N ALA A 72 -8.89 -7.85 6.25
CA ALA A 72 -8.74 -8.16 4.83
C ALA A 72 -8.75 -6.89 3.98
N GLU A 73 -9.67 -5.95 4.21
CA GLU A 73 -9.71 -4.67 3.49
C GLU A 73 -8.41 -3.87 3.66
N TRP A 74 -7.87 -3.83 4.88
CA TRP A 74 -6.62 -3.14 5.18
C TRP A 74 -5.42 -3.83 4.52
N GLU A 75 -5.31 -5.15 4.63
CA GLU A 75 -4.24 -5.94 4.02
C GLU A 75 -4.28 -5.87 2.48
N ILE A 76 -5.47 -5.93 1.88
CA ILE A 76 -5.65 -5.81 0.43
C ILE A 76 -5.21 -4.41 -0.03
N LYS A 77 -5.63 -3.33 0.64
CA LYS A 77 -5.20 -1.96 0.30
C LYS A 77 -3.69 -1.75 0.49
N PHE A 78 -3.08 -2.45 1.44
CA PHE A 78 -1.64 -2.40 1.68
C PHE A 78 -0.85 -3.04 0.52
N PHE A 79 -1.22 -4.25 0.09
CA PHE A 79 -0.51 -4.96 -0.99
C PHE A 79 -0.95 -4.55 -2.40
N PHE A 80 -2.19 -4.11 -2.57
CA PHE A 80 -2.82 -3.81 -3.85
C PHE A 80 -3.57 -2.46 -3.78
N PRO A 81 -2.84 -1.33 -3.73
CA PRO A 81 -3.43 -0.01 -3.45
C PRO A 81 -4.41 0.50 -4.51
N THR A 82 -4.40 -0.09 -5.71
CA THR A 82 -5.29 0.26 -6.82
C THR A 82 -6.55 -0.61 -6.89
N VAL A 83 -6.66 -1.64 -6.03
CA VAL A 83 -7.85 -2.49 -5.99
C VAL A 83 -9.03 -1.72 -5.41
N ILE A 84 -10.14 -1.75 -6.13
CA ILE A 84 -11.41 -1.20 -5.69
C ILE A 84 -12.11 -2.28 -4.86
N LEU A 85 -12.48 -1.93 -3.63
CA LEU A 85 -13.20 -2.80 -2.71
C LEU A 85 -14.67 -2.40 -2.65
N GLU A 86 -15.55 -3.39 -2.65
CA GLU A 86 -16.96 -3.23 -2.36
C GLU A 86 -17.27 -3.47 -0.88
N PRO A 87 -18.28 -2.80 -0.30
CA PRO A 87 -19.14 -1.80 -0.95
C PRO A 87 -18.41 -0.48 -1.20
N TYR A 88 -18.84 0.25 -2.23
CA TYR A 88 -18.38 1.61 -2.44
C TYR A 88 -18.71 2.48 -1.22
N PRO A 89 -17.86 3.47 -0.89
CA PRO A 89 -18.17 4.42 0.16
C PRO A 89 -19.54 5.05 -0.08
N SER A 90 -20.34 5.22 0.98
CA SER A 90 -21.63 5.90 0.85
C SER A 90 -21.42 7.37 0.46
N SER A 91 -22.48 8.03 -0.02
CA SER A 91 -22.43 9.49 -0.29
C SER A 91 -22.01 10.29 0.95
N GLN A 92 -22.35 9.81 2.15
CA GLN A 92 -21.96 10.42 3.42
C GLN A 92 -20.46 10.22 3.71
N ASP A 93 -19.92 9.04 3.44
CA ASP A 93 -18.49 8.76 3.60
C ASP A 93 -17.66 9.58 2.61
N ALA A 94 -18.12 9.68 1.35
CA ALA A 94 -17.49 10.49 0.33
C ALA A 94 -17.50 11.99 0.70
N ALA A 95 -18.62 12.49 1.22
CA ALA A 95 -18.72 13.88 1.68
C ALA A 95 -17.79 14.18 2.86
N SER A 96 -17.72 13.25 3.83
CA SER A 96 -16.81 13.35 4.99
C SER A 96 -15.35 13.38 4.53
N TYR A 97 -14.96 12.43 3.66
CA TYR A 97 -13.61 12.39 3.09
C TYR A 97 -13.26 13.68 2.34
N PHE A 98 -14.17 14.19 1.51
CA PHE A 98 -13.97 15.43 0.76
C PHE A 98 -13.72 16.59 1.72
N LYS A 99 -14.57 16.76 2.73
CA LYS A 99 -14.47 17.84 3.71
C LYS A 99 -13.16 17.77 4.51
N GLU A 100 -12.75 16.58 4.93
CA GLU A 100 -11.59 16.38 5.80
C GLU A 100 -10.26 16.42 5.07
N HIS A 101 -10.21 15.90 3.84
CA HIS A 101 -8.93 15.66 3.16
C HIS A 101 -8.73 16.45 1.87
N VAL A 102 -9.80 16.82 1.16
CA VAL A 102 -9.70 17.47 -0.16
C VAL A 102 -9.95 18.97 -0.04
N GLN A 103 -11.03 19.36 0.65
CA GLN A 103 -11.51 20.73 0.75
C GLN A 103 -10.45 21.72 1.30
N PRO A 104 -9.66 21.42 2.34
CA PRO A 104 -8.73 22.40 2.91
C PRO A 104 -7.66 22.87 1.92
N LEU A 105 -7.13 21.96 1.09
CA LEU A 105 -6.12 22.30 0.08
C LEU A 105 -6.77 22.89 -1.17
N LEU A 106 -7.89 22.32 -1.60
CA LEU A 106 -8.62 22.77 -2.79
C LEU A 106 -9.10 24.22 -2.63
N LEU A 107 -9.66 24.58 -1.48
CA LEU A 107 -10.12 25.95 -1.22
C LEU A 107 -8.97 26.97 -1.30
N LYS A 108 -7.80 26.62 -0.76
CA LYS A 108 -6.59 27.47 -0.86
C LYS A 108 -6.16 27.65 -2.32
N GLY A 109 -6.15 26.56 -3.09
CA GLY A 109 -5.79 26.60 -4.51
C GLY A 109 -6.76 27.40 -5.36
N LEU A 110 -8.07 27.24 -5.14
CA LEU A 110 -9.10 28.03 -5.81
C LEU A 110 -9.02 29.52 -5.45
N THR A 111 -8.73 29.84 -4.18
CA THR A 111 -8.50 31.22 -3.74
C THR A 111 -7.28 31.83 -4.41
N ALA A 112 -6.20 31.06 -4.55
CA ALA A 112 -4.97 31.50 -5.23
C ALA A 112 -5.20 31.68 -6.74
N LEU A 113 -5.94 30.77 -7.37
CA LEU A 113 -6.33 30.85 -8.79
C LEU A 113 -7.13 32.13 -9.08
N ALA A 114 -8.12 32.45 -8.23
CA ALA A 114 -8.93 33.66 -8.37
C ALA A 114 -8.11 34.96 -8.28
N LYS A 115 -6.99 34.93 -7.54
CA LYS A 115 -6.03 36.06 -7.46
C LYS A 115 -5.11 36.10 -8.68
N ALA A 116 -4.60 34.95 -9.12
CA ALA A 116 -3.63 34.86 -10.20
C ALA A 116 -4.22 35.19 -11.58
N LYS A 117 -5.51 34.88 -11.81
CA LYS A 117 -6.24 35.13 -13.06
C LYS A 117 -5.40 34.79 -14.31
N PRO A 118 -4.99 33.52 -14.48
CA PRO A 118 -4.20 33.11 -15.63
C PRO A 118 -4.91 33.42 -16.95
N ALA A 119 -4.15 33.48 -18.05
CA ALA A 119 -4.63 33.85 -19.37
C ALA A 119 -5.93 33.13 -19.77
N SER A 120 -6.75 33.79 -20.59
CA SER A 120 -8.06 33.30 -21.06
C SER A 120 -7.99 32.11 -22.03
N GLU A 121 -6.81 31.50 -22.19
CA GLU A 121 -6.61 30.31 -22.99
C GLU A 121 -7.42 29.12 -22.44
N PRO A 122 -7.96 28.24 -23.30
CA PRO A 122 -8.68 27.05 -22.85
C PRO A 122 -7.82 26.20 -21.89
N ASN A 123 -8.43 25.79 -20.78
CA ASN A 123 -7.82 24.97 -19.73
C ASN A 123 -6.64 25.62 -18.97
N ALA A 124 -6.29 26.89 -19.23
CA ALA A 124 -5.20 27.55 -18.50
C ALA A 124 -5.44 27.58 -16.99
N ALA A 125 -6.67 27.85 -16.56
CA ALA A 125 -7.06 27.82 -15.15
C ALA A 125 -6.91 26.42 -14.52
N VAL A 126 -7.28 25.36 -15.26
CA VAL A 126 -7.18 23.97 -14.79
C VAL A 126 -5.72 23.53 -14.69
N ARG A 127 -4.91 23.83 -15.71
CA ARG A 127 -3.46 23.54 -15.68
C ARG A 127 -2.78 24.28 -14.53
N TRP A 128 -3.08 25.57 -14.37
CA TRP A 128 -2.55 26.38 -13.28
C TRP A 128 -2.90 25.79 -11.91
N LEU A 129 -4.16 25.41 -11.70
CA LEU A 129 -4.60 24.81 -10.45
C LEU A 129 -3.96 23.44 -10.21
N ALA A 130 -3.80 22.61 -11.24
CA ALA A 130 -3.14 21.32 -11.15
C ALA A 130 -1.68 21.46 -10.69
N HIS A 131 -0.92 22.37 -11.31
CA HIS A 131 0.45 22.68 -10.88
C HIS A 131 0.48 23.22 -9.45
N TRP A 132 -0.39 24.18 -9.13
CA TRP A 132 -0.47 24.74 -7.78
C TRP A 132 -0.75 23.67 -6.72
N LEU A 133 -1.70 22.77 -6.98
CA LEU A 133 -2.04 21.67 -6.06
C LEU A 133 -0.88 20.68 -5.90
N HIS A 134 -0.14 20.40 -6.98
CA HIS A 134 1.03 19.53 -6.93
C HIS A 134 2.13 20.14 -6.03
N ASP A 135 2.43 21.42 -6.24
CA ASP A 135 3.50 22.14 -5.53
C ASP A 135 3.16 22.40 -4.06
N HIS A 136 1.88 22.41 -3.69
CA HIS A 136 1.42 22.68 -2.32
C HIS A 136 0.85 21.44 -1.62
N ASN A 137 1.09 20.25 -2.16
CA ASN A 137 0.60 19.01 -1.56
C ASN A 137 1.39 18.66 -0.28
N PRO A 138 0.77 18.69 0.91
CA PRO A 138 1.47 18.42 2.18
C PRO A 138 1.86 16.95 2.36
N ARG A 139 1.39 16.05 1.50
CA ARG A 139 1.65 14.61 1.57
C ARG A 139 2.82 14.16 0.70
N LEU A 140 3.34 15.04 -0.15
CA LEU A 140 4.49 14.75 -0.99
C LEU A 140 5.67 15.61 -0.53
N PRO A 141 6.89 15.03 -0.45
CA PRO A 141 8.07 15.85 -0.26
C PRO A 141 8.21 16.78 -1.47
N LEU A 142 8.61 18.03 -1.23
CA LEU A 142 8.99 18.94 -2.31
C LEU A 142 10.25 18.39 -2.98
N VAL A 143 10.09 17.83 -4.18
CA VAL A 143 11.22 17.35 -4.97
C VAL A 143 11.77 18.52 -5.79
N CYS A 144 12.68 19.29 -5.19
CA CYS A 144 13.49 20.25 -5.95
C CYS A 144 14.57 19.47 -6.70
N ILE A 145 14.30 19.09 -7.96
CA ILE A 145 15.37 18.61 -8.83
C ILE A 145 16.18 19.84 -9.26
N CYS A 146 17.32 20.07 -8.62
CA CYS A 146 18.34 20.98 -9.12
C CYS A 146 19.00 20.37 -10.36
N VAL A 147 18.29 20.37 -11.51
CA VAL A 147 18.74 19.72 -12.76
C VAL A 147 20.07 20.30 -13.27
N GLU A 148 20.44 21.52 -12.89
CA GLU A 148 21.64 22.17 -13.45
C GLU A 148 22.97 21.85 -12.76
N LYS A 149 22.99 21.25 -11.55
CA LYS A 149 24.26 21.04 -10.81
C LYS A 149 24.73 19.59 -10.66
N GLN A 150 23.87 18.60 -10.90
CA GLN A 150 24.25 17.19 -10.73
C GLN A 150 24.81 16.53 -12.00
N PHE A 151 24.49 17.04 -13.20
CA PHE A 151 24.97 16.45 -14.44
C PHE A 151 26.47 16.67 -14.69
N GLU A 152 27.05 17.79 -14.26
CA GLU A 152 28.49 18.02 -14.42
C GLU A 152 29.34 17.22 -13.44
N ALA A 153 28.85 17.00 -12.21
CA ALA A 153 29.56 16.17 -11.22
C ALA A 153 29.62 14.67 -11.62
N LEU A 154 28.65 14.18 -12.39
CA LEU A 154 28.61 12.79 -12.85
C LEU A 154 29.52 12.51 -14.05
N LYS A 155 29.90 13.53 -14.83
CA LYS A 155 30.83 13.36 -15.97
C LYS A 155 32.28 13.16 -15.53
N GLU A 156 32.64 13.61 -14.32
CA GLU A 156 34.02 13.57 -13.82
C GLU A 156 34.32 12.35 -12.91
N MET A 157 33.33 11.51 -12.61
CA MET A 157 33.56 10.36 -11.72
C MET A 157 34.10 9.13 -12.48
N PRO A 158 35.28 8.59 -12.11
CA PRO A 158 35.81 7.38 -12.72
C PRO A 158 34.94 6.16 -12.37
N ILE A 159 34.61 5.37 -13.38
CA ILE A 159 33.79 4.14 -13.26
C ILE A 159 34.55 3.11 -12.41
N LYS A 160 34.16 2.94 -11.15
CA LYS A 160 34.62 1.81 -10.33
C LYS A 160 33.80 0.57 -10.68
N LYS A 161 34.44 -0.44 -11.28
CA LYS A 161 33.88 -1.78 -11.42
C LYS A 161 33.78 -2.42 -10.04
N PHE A 162 32.56 -2.67 -9.56
CA PHE A 162 32.34 -3.47 -8.37
C PHE A 162 32.33 -4.96 -8.76
N PRO A 163 33.05 -5.83 -8.02
CA PRO A 163 32.99 -7.26 -8.24
C PRO A 163 31.68 -7.83 -7.67
N PHE A 164 30.97 -8.59 -8.49
CA PHE A 164 29.87 -9.44 -8.04
C PHE A 164 30.45 -10.67 -7.32
N TYR A 165 30.03 -10.91 -6.09
CA TYR A 165 30.05 -12.22 -5.45
C TYR A 165 28.62 -12.56 -5.05
#